data_AF-F2CTE4-F1
#
_entry.id   AF-F2CTE4-F1
#
_cell.length_a   1.000
_cell.length_b   1.000
_cell.length_c   1.000
_cell.angle_alpha   90.00
_cell.angle_beta   90.00
_cell.angle_gamma   90.00
#
_symmetry.space_group_name_H-M   'P 1'
#
loop_
_entity.id
_entity.type
_entity.pdbx_description
1 polymer ?
#
loop_
_entity_poly.entity_id
_entity_poly.type
_entity_poly.pdbx_seq_one_letter_code
_entity_poly.pdbx_strand_id
1 'polypeptide(L)'
;GIKPDVLSKVEDAEVRGFIEICLAPVTERLCASELLKNCFLQKDKPIPVPPISVSLVSSVTGDGQQSASLMLWKGEFLLKGDMHVTDHINLSLRFPDPSGCFKNAEFPFDVDQDTSLSVALEMVDAFGLPQGNMQSIAQLIEVFLLILIPEWVPCVAVGRVVVVPESAHSCITKRIMNCRQLRLAVLG
;
A
#
# COMPACT_ATOMS: atom_id res chain seq x y z
N GLY A 1 27.28 2.12 -33.31
CA GLY A 1 27.89 3.08 -32.38
C GLY A 1 29.20 2.51 -31.87
N ILE A 2 30.13 3.36 -31.43
CA ILE A 2 31.41 2.91 -30.87
C ILE A 2 31.19 2.56 -29.38
N LYS A 3 31.70 1.41 -28.93
CA LYS A 3 31.63 0.99 -27.52
C LYS A 3 32.51 1.91 -26.67
N PRO A 4 32.00 2.53 -25.61
CA PRO A 4 32.78 3.48 -24.82
C PRO A 4 33.79 2.77 -23.91
N ASP A 5 35.05 3.24 -23.91
CA ASP A 5 36.15 2.64 -23.14
C ASP A 5 35.89 2.63 -21.62
N VAL A 6 35.09 3.59 -21.14
CA VAL A 6 34.71 3.68 -19.72
C VAL A 6 33.89 2.47 -19.25
N LEU A 7 33.27 1.71 -20.16
CA LEU A 7 32.51 0.51 -19.81
C LEU A 7 33.38 -0.56 -19.13
N SER A 8 34.68 -0.57 -19.42
CA SER A 8 35.64 -1.45 -18.75
C SER A 8 35.78 -1.16 -17.25
N LYS A 9 35.39 0.03 -16.79
CA LYS A 9 35.43 0.45 -15.37
C LYS A 9 34.23 -0.01 -14.55
N VAL A 10 33.22 -0.62 -15.17
CA VAL A 10 32.08 -1.21 -14.45
C VAL A 10 32.55 -2.53 -13.84
N GLU A 11 32.67 -2.57 -12.51
CA GLU A 11 33.17 -3.74 -11.76
C GLU A 11 32.16 -4.90 -11.74
N ASP A 12 30.87 -4.58 -11.64
CA ASP A 12 29.81 -5.58 -11.62
C ASP A 12 29.62 -6.19 -13.02
N ALA A 13 29.90 -7.49 -13.13
CA ALA A 13 29.84 -8.22 -14.39
C ALA A 13 28.42 -8.32 -14.97
N GLU A 14 27.39 -8.33 -14.13
CA GLU A 14 25.99 -8.39 -14.56
C GLU A 14 25.51 -7.03 -15.06
N VAL A 15 25.83 -5.95 -14.34
CA VAL A 15 25.58 -4.57 -14.78
C VAL A 15 26.27 -4.31 -16.13
N ARG A 16 27.56 -4.67 -16.21
CA ARG A 16 28.35 -4.49 -17.43
C ARG A 16 27.76 -5.26 -18.60
N GLY A 17 27.38 -6.54 -18.39
CA GLY A 17 26.75 -7.37 -19.42
C GLY A 17 25.41 -6.81 -19.88
N PHE A 18 24.58 -6.30 -18.97
CA PHE A 18 23.32 -5.65 -19.33
C PHE A 18 23.53 -4.39 -20.19
N ILE A 19 24.48 -3.53 -19.80
CA ILE A 19 24.83 -2.33 -20.58
C ILE A 19 25.35 -2.71 -21.97
N GLU A 20 26.11 -3.80 -22.10
CA GLU A 20 26.60 -4.28 -23.40
C GLU A 20 25.47 -4.68 -24.35
N ILE A 21 24.39 -5.31 -23.86
CA ILE A 21 23.21 -5.64 -24.66
C ILE A 21 22.54 -4.35 -25.19
N CYS A 22 22.43 -3.33 -24.34
CA CYS A 22 21.83 -2.04 -24.71
C CYS A 22 22.68 -1.26 -25.74
N LEU A 23 24.00 -1.40 -25.67
CA LEU A 23 24.96 -0.73 -26.56
C LEU A 23 25.25 -1.53 -27.84
N ALA A 24 24.74 -2.76 -27.95
CA ALA A 24 24.94 -3.61 -29.11
C ALA A 24 24.48 -2.94 -30.42
N PRO A 25 25.03 -3.38 -31.58
CA PRO A 25 24.54 -2.98 -32.90
C PRO A 25 23.04 -3.21 -33.04
N VAL A 26 22.38 -2.46 -33.92
CA VAL A 26 20.90 -2.48 -34.06
C VAL A 26 20.36 -3.90 -34.34
N THR A 27 21.12 -4.75 -35.03
CA THR A 27 20.75 -6.13 -35.35
C THR A 27 20.83 -7.10 -34.16
N GLU A 28 21.59 -6.75 -33.12
CA GLU A 28 21.86 -7.59 -31.94
C GLU A 28 21.24 -7.00 -30.66
N ARG A 29 20.87 -5.72 -30.71
CA ARG A 29 20.25 -5.00 -29.60
C ARG A 29 18.84 -5.53 -29.37
N LEU A 30 18.58 -5.97 -28.14
CA LEU A 30 17.25 -6.38 -27.70
C LEU A 30 16.27 -5.19 -27.69
N CYS A 31 15.00 -5.47 -27.98
CA CYS A 31 13.95 -4.48 -27.82
C CYS A 31 13.64 -4.23 -26.34
N ALA A 32 12.97 -3.12 -26.02
CA ALA A 32 12.65 -2.75 -24.65
C ALA A 32 11.88 -3.86 -23.89
N SER A 33 10.92 -4.53 -24.55
CA SER A 33 10.16 -5.62 -23.95
C SER A 33 10.98 -6.88 -23.65
N GLU A 34 12.11 -7.08 -24.33
CA GLU A 34 13.03 -8.20 -24.06
C GLU A 34 14.07 -7.82 -23.02
N LEU A 35 14.57 -6.58 -23.04
CA LEU A 35 15.45 -6.05 -22.00
C LEU A 35 14.79 -6.15 -20.62
N LEU A 36 13.50 -5.83 -20.52
CA LEU A 36 12.71 -5.94 -19.28
C LEU A 36 12.64 -7.36 -18.72
N LYS A 37 12.90 -8.39 -19.52
CA LYS A 37 12.91 -9.79 -19.05
C LYS A 37 14.29 -10.22 -18.53
N ASN A 38 15.32 -9.40 -18.66
CA ASN A 38 16.68 -9.76 -18.28
C ASN A 38 16.79 -9.97 -16.74
N CYS A 39 17.51 -11.03 -16.33
CA CYS A 39 17.73 -11.37 -14.92
C CYS A 39 18.33 -10.22 -14.10
N PHE A 40 19.14 -9.35 -14.71
CA PHE A 40 19.71 -8.16 -14.08
C PHE A 40 18.61 -7.25 -13.50
N LEU A 41 17.54 -7.01 -14.26
CA LEU A 41 16.41 -6.19 -13.83
C LEU A 41 15.44 -6.93 -12.90
N GLN A 42 15.45 -8.25 -12.91
CA GLN A 42 14.62 -9.07 -12.02
C GLN A 42 15.26 -9.29 -10.64
N LYS A 43 16.53 -8.87 -10.46
CA LYS A 43 17.28 -8.99 -9.20
C LYS A 43 17.05 -7.85 -8.22
N ASP A 44 16.20 -6.89 -8.56
CA ASP A 44 15.51 -6.12 -7.53
C ASP A 44 14.76 -7.15 -6.67
N LYS A 45 15.39 -7.58 -5.56
CA LYS A 45 14.64 -8.08 -4.42
C LYS A 45 13.52 -7.06 -4.29
N PRO A 46 12.24 -7.45 -4.45
CA PRO A 46 11.17 -6.51 -4.27
C PRO A 46 11.49 -5.84 -2.95
N ILE A 47 11.74 -4.52 -2.96
CA ILE A 47 11.89 -3.75 -1.74
C ILE A 47 10.75 -4.26 -0.88
N PRO A 48 10.99 -4.87 0.30
CA PRO A 48 9.94 -5.55 1.01
C PRO A 48 8.82 -4.55 1.20
N VAL A 49 7.78 -4.64 0.37
CA VAL A 49 6.67 -3.71 0.44
C VAL A 49 6.08 -3.97 1.81
N PRO A 50 6.14 -2.99 2.73
CA PRO A 50 5.75 -3.25 4.09
C PRO A 50 4.31 -3.77 4.04
N PRO A 51 4.03 -4.91 4.69
CA PRO A 51 2.67 -5.43 4.71
C PRO A 51 1.76 -4.41 5.37
N ILE A 52 0.48 -4.48 5.03
CA ILE A 52 -0.53 -3.70 5.75
C ILE A 52 -0.79 -4.42 7.06
N SER A 53 -0.45 -3.79 8.19
CA SER A 53 -0.74 -4.32 9.51
C SER A 53 -2.10 -3.83 9.99
N VAL A 54 -2.92 -4.74 10.49
CA VAL A 54 -4.29 -4.47 10.95
C VAL A 54 -4.37 -4.70 12.45
N SER A 55 -4.84 -3.71 13.19
CA SER A 55 -5.20 -3.83 14.60
C SER A 55 -6.57 -3.21 14.88
N LEU A 56 -7.14 -3.58 16.02
CA LEU A 56 -8.44 -3.10 16.47
C LEU A 56 -8.29 -2.44 17.83
N VAL A 57 -8.89 -1.26 17.98
CA VAL A 57 -8.99 -0.61 19.28
C VAL A 57 -10.47 -0.49 19.62
N SER A 58 -10.89 -1.18 20.66
CA SER A 58 -12.21 -0.98 21.28
C SER A 58 -12.09 0.04 22.40
N SER A 59 -12.94 1.06 22.38
CA SER A 59 -13.13 1.98 23.50
C SER A 59 -14.55 1.85 24.03
N VAL A 60 -14.70 2.03 25.34
CA VAL A 60 -16.00 2.18 25.99
C VAL A 60 -16.22 3.68 26.12
N THR A 61 -17.19 4.24 25.39
CA THR A 61 -17.58 5.63 25.60
C THR A 61 -18.31 5.76 26.94
N GLY A 62 -18.29 6.95 27.55
CA GLY A 62 -18.83 7.17 28.90
C GLY A 62 -20.34 6.90 29.06
N ASP A 63 -21.04 6.65 27.95
CA ASP A 63 -22.45 6.23 27.86
C ASP A 63 -22.65 4.70 27.88
N GLY A 64 -21.57 3.92 27.95
CA GLY A 64 -21.62 2.45 27.93
C GLY A 64 -21.73 1.84 26.52
N GLN A 65 -21.67 2.66 25.46
CA GLN A 65 -21.66 2.18 24.09
C GLN A 65 -20.23 1.70 23.73
N GLN A 66 -20.12 0.50 23.18
CA GLN A 66 -18.85 -0.04 22.70
C GLN A 66 -18.64 0.42 21.26
N SER A 67 -17.63 1.26 21.04
CA SER A 67 -17.20 1.68 19.71
C SER A 67 -15.89 1.01 19.37
N ALA A 68 -15.83 0.41 18.18
CA ALA A 68 -14.65 -0.29 17.69
C ALA A 68 -14.09 0.47 16.48
N SER A 69 -12.84 0.91 16.57
CA SER A 69 -12.13 1.57 15.48
C SER A 69 -11.07 0.64 14.90
N LEU A 70 -11.11 0.45 13.59
CA LEU A 70 -10.12 -0.30 12.83
C LEU A 70 -8.91 0.59 12.56
N MET A 71 -7.70 0.06 12.79
CA MET A 71 -6.44 0.74 12.56
C MET A 71 -5.62 -0.05 11.54
N LEU A 72 -5.23 0.61 10.45
CA LEU A 72 -4.47 0.02 9.35
C LEU A 72 -3.16 0.78 9.17
N TRP A 73 -2.05 0.05 9.19
CA TRP A 73 -0.71 0.63 9.09
C TRP A 73 -0.01 0.18 7.83
N LYS A 74 0.65 1.10 7.13
CA LYS A 74 1.56 0.77 6.02
C LYS A 74 2.75 1.72 6.04
N GLY A 75 3.89 1.22 6.51
CA GLY A 75 5.05 2.07 6.78
C GLY A 75 4.71 3.12 7.84
N GLU A 76 4.84 4.40 7.50
CA GLU A 76 4.57 5.54 8.40
C GLU A 76 3.13 6.06 8.33
N PHE A 77 2.30 5.48 7.47
CA PHE A 77 0.89 5.82 7.34
C PHE A 77 0.03 4.99 8.27
N LEU A 78 -0.94 5.64 8.91
CA LEU A 78 -2.01 5.00 9.65
C LEU A 78 -3.34 5.50 9.10
N LEU A 79 -4.22 4.58 8.72
CA LEU A 79 -5.62 4.86 8.46
C LEU A 79 -6.46 4.30 9.62
N LYS A 80 -7.27 5.17 10.21
CA LYS A 80 -8.27 4.82 11.22
C LYS A 80 -9.65 5.03 10.64
N GLY A 81 -10.58 4.15 10.96
CA GLY A 81 -12.01 4.41 10.74
C GLY A 81 -12.87 3.60 11.68
N ASP A 82 -14.08 4.09 11.92
CA ASP A 82 -15.04 3.41 12.78
C ASP A 82 -15.77 2.31 12.03
N MET A 83 -16.10 1.23 12.74
CA MET A 83 -16.64 0.02 12.12
C MET A 83 -18.16 0.01 12.02
N HIS A 84 -18.73 1.14 11.63
CA HIS A 84 -20.16 1.30 11.41
C HIS A 84 -20.42 1.62 9.93
N VAL A 85 -21.43 0.97 9.36
CA VAL A 85 -21.87 1.27 7.99
C VAL A 85 -22.88 2.40 8.08
N THR A 86 -22.48 3.57 7.61
CA THR A 86 -23.30 4.78 7.41
C THR A 86 -23.14 5.24 5.96
N ASP A 87 -23.99 6.16 5.49
CA ASP A 87 -23.92 6.70 4.12
C ASP A 87 -22.53 7.26 3.77
N HIS A 88 -21.84 7.81 4.78
CA HIS A 88 -20.43 8.21 4.69
C HIS A 88 -19.62 7.53 5.78
N ILE A 89 -18.43 7.03 5.44
CA ILE A 89 -17.46 6.48 6.39
C ILE A 89 -16.51 7.59 6.82
N ASN A 90 -16.43 7.88 8.12
CA ASN A 90 -15.43 8.84 8.61
C ASN A 90 -14.06 8.17 8.75
N LEU A 91 -13.10 8.62 7.96
CA LEU A 91 -11.72 8.13 7.96
C LEU A 91 -10.78 9.18 8.53
N SER A 92 -9.75 8.72 9.23
CA SER A 92 -8.67 9.55 9.76
C SER A 92 -7.33 9.01 9.29
N LEU A 93 -6.64 9.76 8.42
CA LEU A 93 -5.31 9.42 7.91
C LEU A 93 -4.24 10.18 8.70
N ARG A 94 -3.36 9.43 9.36
CA ARG A 94 -2.13 9.95 9.97
C ARG A 94 -0.95 9.71 9.03
N PHE A 95 -0.16 10.75 8.81
CA PHE A 95 0.98 10.74 7.89
C PHE A 95 2.15 11.61 8.40
N PRO A 96 3.39 11.33 7.98
CA PRO A 96 4.54 12.17 8.30
C PRO A 96 4.51 13.50 7.54
N ASP A 97 4.83 14.57 8.24
CA ASP A 97 5.08 15.90 7.69
C ASP A 97 6.59 16.09 7.42
N PRO A 98 7.01 16.94 6.47
CA PRO A 98 8.43 17.20 6.23
C PRO A 98 9.23 17.71 7.44
N SER A 99 8.56 18.21 8.49
CA SER A 99 9.19 18.56 9.77
C SER A 99 9.60 17.36 10.63
N GLY A 100 9.20 16.14 10.26
CA GLY A 100 9.37 14.92 11.07
C GLY A 100 8.27 14.72 12.12
N CYS A 101 7.30 15.64 12.22
CA CYS A 101 6.08 15.46 13.00
C CYS A 101 5.04 14.65 12.21
N PHE A 102 3.99 14.19 12.89
CA PHE A 102 2.84 13.57 12.23
C PHE A 102 1.66 14.54 12.17
N LYS A 103 0.94 14.51 11.05
CA LYS A 103 -0.34 15.20 10.86
C LYS A 103 -1.46 14.18 10.73
N ASN A 104 -2.67 14.61 11.06
CA ASN A 104 -3.90 13.84 10.86
C ASN A 104 -4.81 14.61 9.91
N ALA A 105 -5.46 13.89 9.01
CA ALA A 105 -6.53 14.39 8.16
C ALA A 105 -7.78 13.54 8.41
N GLU A 106 -8.86 14.17 8.86
CA GLU A 106 -10.17 13.53 8.98
C GLU A 106 -11.01 13.91 7.77
N PHE A 107 -11.62 12.92 7.15
CA PHE A 107 -12.42 13.11 5.94
C PHE A 107 -13.53 12.05 5.84
N PRO A 108 -14.71 12.42 5.33
CA PRO A 108 -15.72 11.45 4.95
C PRO A 108 -15.29 10.72 3.66
N PHE A 109 -15.68 9.47 3.55
CA PHE A 109 -15.60 8.67 2.34
C PHE A 109 -17.02 8.24 1.95
N ASP A 110 -17.49 8.68 0.80
CA ASP A 110 -18.77 8.31 0.23
C ASP A 110 -18.63 6.98 -0.53
N VAL A 111 -19.31 5.95 -0.05
CA VAL A 111 -19.17 4.59 -0.60
C VAL A 111 -19.69 4.48 -2.04
N ASP A 112 -20.63 5.34 -2.43
CA ASP A 112 -21.28 5.30 -3.74
C ASP A 112 -20.59 6.22 -4.77
N GLN A 113 -19.96 7.30 -4.30
CA GLN A 113 -19.34 8.31 -5.16
C GLN A 113 -17.81 8.21 -5.20
N ASP A 114 -17.17 7.87 -4.08
CA ASP A 114 -15.71 7.93 -3.97
C ASP A 114 -15.03 6.65 -4.42
N THR A 115 -13.80 6.80 -4.90
CA THR A 115 -12.89 5.68 -5.12
C THR A 115 -11.64 5.87 -4.26
N SER A 116 -11.03 4.76 -3.82
CA SER A 116 -9.80 4.82 -3.02
C SER A 116 -8.67 5.57 -3.72
N LEU A 117 -8.61 5.50 -5.06
CA LEU A 117 -7.63 6.23 -5.87
C LEU A 117 -7.92 7.72 -5.97
N SER A 118 -9.16 8.13 -6.22
CA SER A 118 -9.51 9.55 -6.32
C SER A 118 -9.26 10.26 -5.00
N VAL A 119 -9.70 9.68 -3.89
CA VAL A 119 -9.47 10.22 -2.55
C VAL A 119 -7.97 10.24 -2.23
N ALA A 120 -7.21 9.18 -2.54
CA ALA A 120 -5.77 9.16 -2.30
C ALA A 120 -5.02 10.23 -3.13
N LEU A 121 -5.45 10.50 -4.36
CA LEU A 121 -4.90 11.58 -5.19
C LEU A 121 -5.16 12.94 -4.53
N GLU A 122 -6.40 13.19 -4.10
CA GLU A 122 -6.74 14.43 -3.39
C GLU A 122 -5.93 14.61 -2.10
N MET A 123 -5.71 13.54 -1.33
CA MET A 123 -4.87 13.58 -0.13
C MET A 123 -3.42 13.95 -0.46
N VAL A 124 -2.88 13.38 -1.53
CA VAL A 124 -1.51 13.68 -1.97
C VAL A 124 -1.37 15.13 -2.41
N ASP A 125 -2.33 15.64 -3.18
CA ASP A 125 -2.32 17.00 -3.70
C ASP A 125 -2.58 18.04 -2.58
N ALA A 126 -3.58 17.80 -1.73
CA ALA A 126 -3.96 18.71 -0.65
C ALA A 126 -2.88 18.85 0.43
N PHE A 127 -2.17 17.76 0.75
CA PHE A 127 -1.13 17.74 1.79
C PHE A 127 0.30 17.83 1.24
N GLY A 128 0.47 17.96 -0.09
CA GLY A 128 1.79 18.05 -0.73
C GLY A 128 2.66 16.82 -0.50
N LEU A 129 2.05 15.63 -0.47
CA LEU A 129 2.77 14.37 -0.28
C LEU A 129 3.47 13.95 -1.57
N PRO A 130 4.53 13.12 -1.50
CA PRO A 130 5.09 12.49 -2.68
C PRO A 130 4.05 11.63 -3.42
N GLN A 131 4.04 11.71 -4.76
CA GLN A 131 3.12 10.93 -5.61
C GLN A 131 3.24 9.41 -5.41
N GLY A 132 4.42 8.92 -5.00
CA GLY A 132 4.62 7.51 -4.63
C GLY A 132 3.76 7.05 -3.43
N ASN A 133 3.20 7.96 -2.65
CA ASN A 133 2.39 7.64 -1.47
C ASN A 133 0.92 7.41 -1.82
N MET A 134 0.46 7.86 -3.00
CA MET A 134 -0.91 7.66 -3.48
C MET A 134 -1.32 6.18 -3.40
N GLN A 135 -0.47 5.28 -3.89
CA GLN A 135 -0.77 3.85 -3.89
C GLN A 135 -0.87 3.26 -2.47
N SER A 136 -0.06 3.78 -1.53
CA SER A 136 -0.09 3.33 -0.14
C SER A 136 -1.37 3.75 0.56
N ILE A 137 -1.81 4.99 0.36
CA ILE A 137 -3.06 5.51 0.91
C ILE A 137 -4.25 4.77 0.32
N ALA A 138 -4.30 4.63 -1.01
CA ALA A 138 -5.37 3.89 -1.68
C ALA A 138 -5.50 2.45 -1.17
N GLN A 139 -4.38 1.73 -1.01
CA GLN A 139 -4.40 0.36 -0.48
C GLN A 139 -4.89 0.27 0.98
N LEU A 140 -4.59 1.27 1.82
CA LEU A 140 -5.13 1.30 3.18
C LEU A 140 -6.66 1.45 3.14
N ILE A 141 -7.19 2.33 2.28
CA ILE A 141 -8.63 2.52 2.10
C ILE A 141 -9.26 1.22 1.56
N GLU A 142 -8.66 0.55 0.58
CA GLU A 142 -9.18 -0.72 0.06
C GLU A 142 -9.28 -1.80 1.12
N VAL A 143 -8.25 -1.96 1.95
CA VAL A 143 -8.28 -2.94 3.05
C VAL A 143 -9.39 -2.59 4.05
N PHE A 144 -9.56 -1.31 4.36
CA PHE A 144 -10.64 -0.86 5.23
C PHE A 144 -12.01 -1.26 4.67
N LEU A 145 -12.28 -0.91 3.41
CA LEU A 145 -13.55 -1.17 2.75
C LEU A 145 -13.82 -2.67 2.58
N LEU A 146 -12.81 -3.47 2.22
CA LEU A 146 -12.94 -4.93 2.15
C LEU A 146 -13.27 -5.61 3.49
N ILE A 147 -12.87 -5.00 4.61
CA ILE A 147 -13.18 -5.50 5.96
C ILE A 147 -14.59 -5.04 6.38
N LEU A 148 -14.98 -3.81 6.03
CA LEU A 148 -16.27 -3.24 6.39
C LEU A 148 -17.42 -3.79 5.51
N ILE A 149 -17.20 -3.83 4.20
CA ILE A 149 -18.15 -4.17 3.13
C ILE A 149 -17.63 -5.40 2.37
N PRO A 150 -18.14 -6.62 2.67
CA PRO A 150 -17.63 -7.87 2.09
C PRO A 150 -17.74 -7.98 0.56
N GLU A 151 -18.65 -7.24 -0.06
CA GLU A 151 -18.89 -7.24 -1.50
C GLU A 151 -18.12 -6.13 -2.24
N TRP A 152 -17.31 -5.34 -1.52
CA TRP A 152 -16.52 -4.26 -2.11
C TRP A 152 -15.56 -4.79 -3.18
N VAL A 153 -15.50 -4.09 -4.32
CA VAL A 153 -14.62 -4.42 -5.43
C VAL A 153 -13.46 -3.42 -5.43
N PRO A 154 -12.25 -3.84 -5.06
CA PRO A 154 -11.15 -2.89 -4.91
C PRO A 154 -10.67 -2.38 -6.25
N CYS A 155 -10.38 -1.08 -6.33
CA CYS A 155 -9.87 -0.47 -7.56
C CYS A 155 -8.35 -0.61 -7.69
N VAL A 156 -7.65 -0.98 -6.61
CA VAL A 156 -6.21 -1.30 -6.61
C VAL A 156 -5.93 -2.66 -5.99
N ALA A 157 -4.88 -3.33 -6.49
CA ALA A 157 -4.44 -4.59 -5.91
C ALA A 157 -3.95 -4.39 -4.47
N VAL A 158 -4.57 -5.11 -3.54
CA VAL A 158 -4.18 -5.14 -2.14
C VAL A 158 -3.01 -6.11 -1.97
N GLY A 159 -1.96 -5.66 -1.27
CA GLY A 159 -0.77 -6.46 -0.99
C GLY A 159 -0.97 -7.50 0.11
N ARG A 160 0.12 -7.87 0.78
CA ARG A 160 0.07 -8.77 1.94
C ARG A 160 -0.54 -8.02 3.13
N VAL A 161 -1.56 -8.62 3.76
CA VAL A 161 -2.19 -8.09 4.96
C VAL A 161 -1.81 -8.95 6.14
N VAL A 162 -1.44 -8.32 7.24
CA VAL A 162 -1.00 -8.94 8.47
C VAL A 162 -1.91 -8.52 9.60
N VAL A 163 -2.48 -9.48 10.31
CA VAL A 163 -3.34 -9.20 11.46
C VAL A 163 -2.48 -9.27 12.72
N VAL A 164 -2.47 -8.18 13.49
CA VAL A 164 -1.81 -8.10 14.80
C VAL A 164 -2.85 -8.48 15.86
N PRO A 165 -2.69 -9.61 16.57
CA PRO A 165 -3.65 -10.04 17.58
C PRO A 165 -3.52 -9.17 18.83
N GLU A 166 -4.46 -8.26 19.07
CA GLU A 166 -4.71 -7.69 20.39
C GLU A 166 -5.98 -8.32 21.00
N SER A 167 -5.73 -9.04 22.11
CA SER A 167 -6.66 -9.58 23.11
C SER A 167 -8.06 -10.05 22.65
N ALA A 168 -8.20 -11.38 22.62
CA ALA A 168 -9.43 -12.16 22.86
C ALA A 168 -10.73 -11.72 22.12
N HIS A 169 -11.01 -12.43 21.02
CA HIS A 169 -12.36 -12.68 20.48
C HIS A 169 -13.17 -11.49 19.95
N SER A 170 -12.54 -10.63 19.14
CA SER A 170 -13.28 -9.65 18.36
C SER A 170 -14.04 -10.27 17.18
N CYS A 171 -15.28 -9.84 16.96
CA CYS A 171 -16.13 -10.15 15.81
C CYS A 171 -15.45 -9.90 14.44
N ILE A 172 -14.37 -9.11 14.45
CA ILE A 172 -13.58 -8.73 13.28
C ILE A 172 -12.59 -9.80 12.87
N THR A 173 -12.05 -10.62 13.79
CA THR A 173 -11.25 -11.78 13.37
C THR A 173 -12.06 -12.67 12.44
N LYS A 174 -13.37 -12.84 12.69
CA LYS A 174 -14.26 -13.56 11.77
C LYS A 174 -14.46 -12.81 10.44
N ARG A 175 -14.71 -11.49 10.45
CA ARG A 175 -14.90 -10.69 9.21
C ARG A 175 -13.63 -10.65 8.36
N ILE A 176 -12.48 -10.39 8.97
CA ILE A 176 -11.16 -10.44 8.34
C ILE A 176 -10.91 -11.84 7.79
N MET A 177 -10.97 -12.90 8.62
CA MET A 177 -10.71 -14.27 8.17
C MET A 177 -11.68 -14.79 7.10
N ASN A 178 -12.89 -14.24 7.01
CA ASN A 178 -13.86 -14.61 5.98
C ASN A 178 -13.74 -13.79 4.68
N CYS A 179 -12.91 -12.73 4.65
CA CYS A 179 -12.72 -11.94 3.44
C CYS A 179 -11.82 -12.68 2.44
N ARG A 180 -12.45 -13.26 1.41
CA ARG A 180 -11.76 -14.08 0.38
C ARG A 180 -10.78 -13.29 -0.49
N GLN A 181 -10.93 -11.97 -0.54
CA GLN A 181 -10.09 -11.08 -1.34
C GLN A 181 -8.76 -10.72 -0.64
N LEU A 182 -8.65 -10.95 0.67
CA LEU A 182 -7.44 -10.63 1.43
C LEU A 182 -6.52 -11.85 1.54
N ARG A 183 -5.25 -11.67 1.16
CA ARG A 183 -4.19 -12.63 1.49
C ARG A 183 -3.67 -12.35 2.90
N LEU A 184 -4.30 -13.03 3.87
CA LEU A 184 -4.07 -12.80 5.28
C LEU A 184 -2.95 -13.68 5.83
N ALA A 185 -2.04 -13.06 6.58
CA ALA A 185 -1.13 -13.76 7.48
C ALA A 185 -1.41 -13.31 8.91
N VAL A 186 -1.63 -14.24 9.83
CA VAL A 186 -1.72 -13.93 11.27
C VAL A 186 -0.31 -13.95 11.83
N LEU A 187 0.14 -12.86 12.46
CA LEU A 187 1.35 -12.89 13.27
C LEU A 187 1.00 -13.52 14.63
N GLY A 188 1.72 -14.58 14.99
CA GLY A 188 1.60 -15.25 16.29
C GLY A 188 2.41 -14.55 17.37
#